data_AF-A0A9Q3BYN3-F1
#
_entry.id   AF-A0A9Q3BYN3-F1
#
_cell.length_a   1.000
_cell.length_b   1.000
_cell.length_c   1.000
_cell.angle_alpha   90.00
_cell.angle_beta   90.00
_cell.angle_gamma   90.00
#
_symmetry.space_group_name_H-M   'P 1'
#
loop_
_entity.id
_entity.type
_entity.pdbx_description
1 polymer ?
#
loop_
_entity_poly.entity_id
_entity_poly.type
_entity_poly.pdbx_seq_one_letter_code
_entity_poly.pdbx_strand_id
1 'polypeptide(L)'
;MESPQAAQLSHKAHVRYALRHLRMLPTPYQSDDSNRITFGFFALGSLAILGGLDRLTDDERSDYIHWIYQRWDPDIGGFEGAPKVDLRVPRSQDQRLDQPHLTHTYTALLMLALLSLPSSQNPMPESPYRNLDLPKLISFVSSCQRPNGSFGSFPTSPDQDVRFVYCAVAILSMVGADISSVINVRATVSFLTSCRRYEGGYGQAPYLEAQGGTTYCVLASLALLNHLEIALDEQEAQQTIRWLVDRQVEYEPQESDEEDQDGHSSSAEDVQPPNQIAQGSSSEESPSQPQPCLATTHSAQDHPPKLVENSAAGFQGRIGKVVDACYSFWCTASLMILSARDASAAQKVVTPPSYGGQVYYNAKPNIKFLLQCQSNQWGGFSRFPDEHPDVYHTYLALASLSISYGDFKKYSLNQDLDSNITAATNVLSEHDPLLNVPIQASQWLRKCFAS
;
A
#
# COMPACT_ATOMS: atom_id res chain seq x y z
N MET A 1 -10.73 9.89 -37.38
CA MET A 1 -10.13 9.55 -36.09
C MET A 1 -11.26 9.60 -35.08
N GLU A 2 -11.81 8.43 -34.74
CA GLU A 2 -12.76 8.31 -33.65
C GLU A 2 -12.06 8.75 -32.36
N SER A 3 -12.71 9.56 -31.52
CA SER A 3 -12.16 9.88 -30.20
C SER A 3 -11.95 8.56 -29.44
N PRO A 4 -10.81 8.34 -28.77
CA PRO A 4 -10.63 7.13 -27.97
C PRO A 4 -11.77 7.06 -26.94
N GLN A 5 -12.63 6.07 -27.11
CA GLN A 5 -13.74 5.80 -26.20
C GLN A 5 -13.13 5.62 -24.80
N ALA A 6 -13.63 6.34 -23.80
CA ALA A 6 -13.09 6.25 -22.43
C ALA A 6 -13.09 4.77 -21.99
N ALA A 7 -11.90 4.21 -21.72
CA ALA A 7 -11.73 2.80 -21.41
C ALA A 7 -12.62 2.42 -20.21
N GLN A 8 -13.49 1.43 -20.37
CA GLN A 8 -14.34 0.92 -19.28
C GLN A 8 -13.54 -0.06 -18.42
N LEU A 9 -13.86 -0.17 -17.12
CA LEU A 9 -13.27 -1.20 -16.27
C LEU A 9 -13.69 -2.59 -16.74
N SER A 10 -12.73 -3.45 -17.07
CA SER A 10 -12.95 -4.84 -17.49
C SER A 10 -13.24 -5.77 -16.31
N HIS A 11 -14.27 -5.45 -15.52
CA HIS A 11 -14.60 -6.09 -14.22
C HIS A 11 -14.53 -7.62 -14.24
N LYS A 12 -15.22 -8.27 -15.19
CA LYS A 12 -15.23 -9.75 -15.33
C LYS A 12 -13.85 -10.34 -15.63
N ALA A 13 -12.98 -9.60 -16.33
CA ALA A 13 -11.61 -10.03 -16.58
C ALA A 13 -10.77 -9.95 -15.29
N HIS A 14 -10.87 -8.85 -14.54
CA HIS A 14 -10.17 -8.68 -13.26
C HIS A 14 -10.61 -9.71 -12.21
N VAL A 15 -11.91 -10.06 -12.13
CA VAL A 15 -12.39 -11.13 -11.23
C VAL A 15 -11.76 -12.48 -11.60
N ARG A 16 -11.72 -12.84 -12.89
CA ARG A 16 -11.06 -14.07 -13.36
C ARG A 16 -9.56 -14.07 -13.07
N TYR A 17 -8.91 -12.92 -13.26
CA TYR A 17 -7.49 -12.72 -12.96
C TYR A 17 -7.19 -12.96 -11.47
N ALA A 18 -7.97 -12.33 -10.58
CA ALA A 18 -7.81 -12.48 -9.13
C ALA A 18 -8.05 -13.93 -8.68
N LEU A 19 -9.11 -14.58 -9.16
CA LEU A 19 -9.40 -15.99 -8.85
C LEU A 19 -8.29 -16.93 -9.32
N ARG A 20 -7.72 -16.70 -10.51
CA ARG A 20 -6.60 -17.49 -11.02
C ARG A 20 -5.39 -17.39 -10.11
N HIS A 21 -4.99 -16.17 -9.75
CA HIS A 21 -3.81 -15.93 -8.91
C HIS A 21 -4.00 -16.37 -7.45
N LEU A 22 -5.23 -16.33 -6.94
CA LEU A 22 -5.54 -16.86 -5.61
C LEU A 22 -5.43 -18.39 -5.55
N ARG A 23 -5.80 -19.09 -6.63
CA ARG A 23 -5.69 -20.55 -6.73
C ARG A 23 -4.28 -21.02 -7.11
N MET A 24 -3.56 -20.25 -7.94
CA MET A 24 -2.21 -20.60 -8.39
C MET A 24 -1.44 -19.36 -8.84
N LEU A 25 -0.23 -19.19 -8.33
CA LEU A 25 0.70 -18.14 -8.74
C LEU A 25 1.57 -18.62 -9.92
N PRO A 26 1.67 -17.83 -11.02
CA PRO A 26 2.57 -18.13 -12.14
C PRO A 26 4.06 -18.11 -11.78
N THR A 27 4.90 -18.69 -12.65
CA THR A 27 6.37 -18.80 -12.49
C THR A 27 7.10 -17.51 -12.10
N PRO A 28 6.74 -16.31 -12.61
CA PRO A 28 7.40 -15.06 -12.20
C PRO A 28 7.36 -14.76 -10.69
N TYR A 29 6.43 -15.35 -9.93
CA TYR A 29 6.36 -15.17 -8.48
C TYR A 29 7.29 -16.10 -7.70
N GLN A 30 7.98 -17.02 -8.36
CA GLN A 30 8.81 -18.04 -7.70
C GLN A 30 10.06 -17.44 -7.02
N SER A 31 10.63 -16.36 -7.56
CA SER A 31 11.78 -15.68 -6.94
C SER A 31 11.46 -15.11 -5.56
N ASP A 32 10.20 -14.76 -5.34
CA ASP A 32 9.70 -14.11 -4.12
C ASP A 32 8.71 -15.02 -3.36
N ASP A 33 8.92 -16.34 -3.37
CA ASP A 33 8.04 -17.30 -2.68
C ASP A 33 7.92 -17.00 -1.16
N SER A 34 8.95 -16.37 -0.56
CA SER A 34 8.91 -15.85 0.82
C SER A 34 7.84 -14.79 1.07
N ASN A 35 7.21 -14.24 0.03
CA ASN A 35 6.11 -13.27 0.12
C ASN A 35 4.77 -13.85 -0.34
N ARG A 36 4.65 -15.17 -0.44
CA ARG A 36 3.46 -15.85 -0.96
C ARG A 36 2.15 -15.47 -0.26
N ILE A 37 2.17 -15.29 1.06
CA ILE A 37 0.97 -14.81 1.79
C ILE A 37 0.57 -13.38 1.40
N THR A 38 1.55 -12.51 1.16
CA THR A 38 1.31 -11.13 0.69
C THR A 38 0.70 -11.14 -0.72
N PHE A 39 1.19 -12.00 -1.63
CA PHE A 39 0.59 -12.17 -2.95
C PHE A 39 -0.85 -12.73 -2.89
N GLY A 40 -1.08 -13.68 -1.98
CA GLY A 40 -2.42 -14.19 -1.69
C GLY A 40 -3.37 -13.10 -1.20
N PHE A 41 -2.89 -12.21 -0.32
CA PHE A 41 -3.63 -11.04 0.14
C PHE A 41 -3.99 -10.11 -1.03
N PHE A 42 -3.05 -9.79 -1.92
CA PHE A 42 -3.35 -8.94 -3.07
C PHE A 42 -4.42 -9.56 -3.98
N ALA A 43 -4.32 -10.85 -4.29
CA ALA A 43 -5.32 -11.53 -5.11
C ALA A 43 -6.71 -11.57 -4.43
N LEU A 44 -6.76 -11.93 -3.14
CA LEU A 44 -8.00 -11.99 -2.37
C LEU A 44 -8.62 -10.60 -2.14
N GLY A 45 -7.79 -9.61 -1.84
CA GLY A 45 -8.17 -8.22 -1.67
C GLY A 45 -8.73 -7.63 -2.97
N SER A 46 -8.11 -7.91 -4.11
CA SER A 46 -8.65 -7.51 -5.43
C SER A 46 -10.04 -8.11 -5.65
N LEU A 47 -10.21 -9.40 -5.33
CA LEU A 47 -11.51 -10.07 -5.43
C LEU A 47 -12.56 -9.43 -4.52
N ALA A 48 -12.17 -9.00 -3.32
CA ALA A 48 -13.03 -8.30 -2.37
C ALA A 48 -13.46 -6.91 -2.87
N ILE A 49 -12.51 -6.09 -3.35
CA ILE A 49 -12.83 -4.77 -3.91
C ILE A 49 -13.79 -4.90 -5.10
N LEU A 50 -13.60 -5.93 -5.93
CA LEU A 50 -14.46 -6.23 -7.08
C LEU A 50 -15.82 -6.85 -6.71
N GLY A 51 -16.09 -7.13 -5.43
CA GLY A 51 -17.34 -7.76 -4.98
C GLY A 51 -17.49 -9.22 -5.43
N GLY A 52 -16.39 -9.93 -5.69
CA GLY A 52 -16.37 -11.28 -6.23
C GLY A 52 -16.06 -12.39 -5.22
N LEU A 53 -16.08 -12.10 -3.91
CA LEU A 53 -15.81 -13.11 -2.87
C LEU A 53 -16.85 -14.26 -2.87
N ASP A 54 -18.06 -13.99 -3.34
CA ASP A 54 -19.14 -14.98 -3.54
C ASP A 54 -18.76 -16.12 -4.50
N ARG A 55 -17.70 -15.93 -5.29
CA ARG A 55 -17.14 -16.95 -6.19
C ARG A 55 -16.32 -18.04 -5.48
N LEU A 56 -15.96 -17.82 -4.21
CA LEU A 56 -15.27 -18.80 -3.40
C LEU A 56 -16.28 -19.66 -2.65
N THR A 57 -16.14 -20.97 -2.79
CA THR A 57 -16.92 -21.96 -2.02
C THR A 57 -16.53 -21.92 -0.54
N ASP A 58 -17.43 -22.40 0.34
CA ASP A 58 -17.14 -22.49 1.78
C ASP A 58 -15.96 -23.44 2.07
N ASP A 59 -15.79 -24.48 1.25
CA ASP A 59 -14.64 -25.39 1.31
C ASP A 59 -13.34 -24.67 0.96
N GLU A 60 -13.30 -23.92 -0.16
CA GLU A 60 -12.13 -23.11 -0.54
C GLU A 60 -11.78 -22.08 0.54
N ARG A 61 -12.78 -21.42 1.14
CA ARG A 61 -12.57 -20.47 2.24
C ARG A 61 -11.94 -21.15 3.45
N SER A 62 -12.45 -22.32 3.81
CA SER A 62 -11.94 -23.11 4.94
C SER A 62 -10.51 -23.58 4.70
N ASP A 63 -10.20 -24.03 3.47
CA ASP A 63 -8.86 -24.43 3.05
C ASP A 63 -7.88 -23.26 3.10
N TYR A 64 -8.28 -22.07 2.64
CA TYR A 64 -7.44 -20.86 2.74
C TYR A 64 -7.21 -20.44 4.19
N ILE A 65 -8.24 -20.48 5.05
CA ILE A 65 -8.09 -20.20 6.49
C ILE A 65 -7.10 -21.20 7.10
N HIS A 66 -7.25 -22.49 6.80
CA HIS A 66 -6.33 -23.53 7.27
C HIS A 66 -4.90 -23.28 6.79
N TRP A 67 -4.71 -22.95 5.52
CA TRP A 67 -3.41 -22.62 4.94
C TRP A 67 -2.74 -21.41 5.60
N ILE A 68 -3.52 -20.36 5.93
CA ILE A 68 -3.02 -19.20 6.69
C ILE A 68 -2.56 -19.64 8.08
N TYR A 69 -3.35 -20.45 8.80
CA TYR A 69 -2.97 -20.94 10.12
C TYR A 69 -1.77 -21.89 10.13
N GLN A 70 -1.47 -22.57 9.01
CA GLN A 70 -0.22 -23.32 8.87
C GLN A 70 1.04 -22.43 8.83
N ARG A 71 0.90 -21.12 8.64
CA ARG A 71 1.99 -20.13 8.68
C ARG A 71 2.19 -19.53 10.07
N TRP A 72 1.28 -19.80 11.01
CA TRP A 72 1.39 -19.33 12.38
C TRP A 72 2.56 -20.03 13.09
N ASP A 73 3.51 -19.27 13.60
CA ASP A 73 4.56 -19.80 14.47
C ASP A 73 4.12 -19.72 15.94
N PRO A 74 3.89 -20.87 16.59
CA PRO A 74 3.42 -20.89 17.97
C PRO A 74 4.50 -20.50 18.99
N ASP A 75 5.78 -20.49 18.63
CA ASP A 75 6.85 -20.14 19.59
C ASP A 75 7.04 -18.62 19.65
N ILE A 76 7.05 -17.98 18.49
CA ILE A 76 7.31 -16.54 18.34
C ILE A 76 6.00 -15.74 18.39
N GLY A 77 4.92 -16.23 17.78
CA GLY A 77 3.62 -15.55 17.77
C GLY A 77 3.33 -14.69 16.54
N GLY A 78 3.86 -15.02 15.37
CA GLY A 78 3.56 -14.30 14.13
C GLY A 78 3.37 -15.24 12.94
N PHE A 79 3.01 -14.68 11.79
CA PHE A 79 2.86 -15.46 10.56
C PHE A 79 4.10 -15.34 9.66
N GLU A 80 4.49 -16.47 9.09
CA GLU A 80 5.53 -16.60 8.07
C GLU A 80 4.96 -16.41 6.65
N GLY A 81 5.85 -16.19 5.68
CA GLY A 81 5.45 -15.91 4.30
C GLY A 81 5.21 -17.16 3.46
N ALA A 82 5.96 -18.23 3.71
CA ALA A 82 5.98 -19.47 2.91
C ALA A 82 5.95 -20.77 3.75
N PRO A 83 5.67 -21.94 3.14
CA PRO A 83 5.85 -23.28 3.74
C PRO A 83 7.22 -23.54 4.34
N LYS A 84 7.24 -24.08 5.58
CA LYS A 84 8.40 -24.74 6.20
C LYS A 84 8.71 -26.06 5.48
N VAL A 85 9.26 -26.03 4.27
CA VAL A 85 9.70 -27.25 3.59
C VAL A 85 11.12 -27.07 3.06
N ASP A 86 12.11 -27.54 3.83
CA ASP A 86 13.41 -27.91 3.26
C ASP A 86 13.41 -29.41 2.94
N LEU A 87 13.47 -29.76 1.65
CA LEU A 87 13.64 -31.15 1.23
C LEU A 87 15.10 -31.62 1.33
N ARG A 88 16.05 -30.72 1.61
CA ARG A 88 17.49 -30.98 1.58
C ARG A 88 18.10 -31.21 2.96
N VAL A 89 17.41 -30.84 4.04
CA VAL A 89 17.91 -30.96 5.42
C VAL A 89 17.07 -32.01 6.18
N PRO A 90 17.70 -33.01 6.84
CA PRO A 90 16.98 -33.92 7.70
C PRO A 90 16.26 -33.16 8.83
N ARG A 91 15.02 -33.55 9.16
CA ARG A 91 14.17 -32.94 10.21
C ARG A 91 14.84 -32.72 11.59
N SER A 92 16.03 -33.28 11.82
CA SER A 92 16.80 -33.18 13.06
C SER A 92 17.61 -31.88 13.21
N GLN A 93 17.72 -31.05 12.17
CA GLN A 93 18.36 -29.73 12.25
C GLN A 93 17.34 -28.64 11.96
N ASP A 94 16.79 -28.08 13.04
CA ASP A 94 15.72 -27.08 13.04
C ASP A 94 16.29 -25.70 12.67
N GLN A 95 16.74 -25.54 11.42
CA GLN A 95 17.02 -24.22 10.87
C GLN A 95 15.70 -23.63 10.36
N ARG A 96 15.15 -22.66 11.10
CA ARG A 96 14.01 -21.87 10.65
C ARG A 96 14.40 -21.16 9.35
N LEU A 97 13.85 -21.65 8.23
CA LEU A 97 14.10 -21.09 6.89
C LEU A 97 13.45 -19.72 6.72
N ASP A 98 12.20 -19.60 7.16
CA ASP A 98 11.42 -18.36 7.13
C ASP A 98 11.06 -17.99 8.57
N GLN A 99 11.10 -16.69 8.88
CA GLN A 99 10.76 -16.19 10.21
C GLN A 99 9.42 -15.47 10.16
N PRO A 100 8.65 -15.51 11.27
CA PRO A 100 7.47 -14.68 11.41
C PRO A 100 7.81 -13.22 11.16
N HIS A 101 7.04 -12.59 10.28
CA HIS A 101 7.35 -11.26 9.76
C HIS A 101 6.15 -10.33 9.95
N LEU A 102 6.39 -9.06 10.26
CA LEU A 102 5.31 -8.09 10.50
C LEU A 102 4.39 -7.92 9.29
N THR A 103 4.93 -7.83 8.07
CA THR A 103 4.13 -7.71 6.84
C THR A 103 3.26 -8.94 6.56
N HIS A 104 3.79 -10.14 6.79
CA HIS A 104 3.04 -11.39 6.62
C HIS A 104 1.95 -11.53 7.69
N THR A 105 2.25 -11.13 8.92
CA THR A 105 1.28 -11.08 10.02
C THR A 105 0.16 -10.09 9.74
N TYR A 106 0.49 -8.88 9.27
CA TYR A 106 -0.48 -7.86 8.86
C TYR A 106 -1.41 -8.38 7.76
N THR A 107 -0.85 -8.97 6.70
CA THR A 107 -1.64 -9.51 5.58
C THR A 107 -2.46 -10.74 5.97
N ALA A 108 -1.92 -11.64 6.80
CA ALA A 108 -2.64 -12.81 7.32
C ALA A 108 -3.91 -12.41 8.07
N LEU A 109 -3.81 -11.42 8.97
CA LEU A 109 -4.96 -10.94 9.73
C LEU A 109 -6.04 -10.37 8.81
N LEU A 110 -5.66 -9.60 7.80
CA LEU A 110 -6.61 -9.06 6.82
C LEU A 110 -7.23 -10.16 5.94
N MET A 111 -6.45 -11.14 5.50
CA MET A 111 -6.97 -12.28 4.74
C MET A 111 -8.02 -13.07 5.52
N LEU A 112 -7.76 -13.33 6.81
CA LEU A 112 -8.73 -14.01 7.69
C LEU A 112 -10.05 -13.22 7.79
N ALA A 113 -9.99 -11.89 7.89
CA ALA A 113 -11.20 -11.05 7.88
C ALA A 113 -11.95 -11.18 6.55
N LEU A 114 -11.25 -11.10 5.41
CA LEU A 114 -11.84 -11.21 4.08
C LEU A 114 -12.52 -12.57 3.83
N LEU A 115 -11.90 -13.66 4.28
CA LEU A 115 -12.42 -15.02 4.12
C LEU A 115 -13.63 -15.30 5.01
N SER A 116 -13.76 -14.59 6.13
CA SER A 116 -14.84 -14.75 7.12
C SER A 116 -15.88 -13.62 7.09
N LEU A 117 -15.89 -12.79 6.04
CA LEU A 117 -16.87 -11.72 5.91
C LEU A 117 -18.32 -12.25 5.97
N PRO A 118 -19.22 -11.62 6.73
CA PRO A 118 -20.63 -11.96 6.72
C PRO A 118 -21.22 -11.89 5.32
N SER A 119 -21.98 -12.91 4.93
CA SER A 119 -22.64 -13.00 3.63
C SER A 119 -24.14 -13.25 3.77
N SER A 120 -24.88 -13.18 2.68
CA SER A 120 -26.32 -13.52 2.68
C SER A 120 -26.57 -14.98 3.04
N GLN A 121 -25.61 -15.88 2.75
CA GLN A 121 -25.69 -17.31 3.07
C GLN A 121 -25.24 -17.60 4.50
N ASN A 122 -24.26 -16.85 5.00
CA ASN A 122 -23.76 -16.94 6.38
C ASN A 122 -23.69 -15.54 7.01
N PRO A 123 -24.80 -15.04 7.59
CA PRO A 123 -24.87 -13.68 8.13
C PRO A 123 -24.14 -13.51 9.47
N MET A 124 -23.81 -14.61 10.16
CA MET A 124 -23.10 -14.61 11.44
C MET A 124 -22.01 -15.69 11.46
N PRO A 125 -20.92 -15.49 10.70
CA PRO A 125 -19.80 -16.42 10.70
C PRO A 125 -19.08 -16.40 12.05
N GLU A 126 -18.48 -17.53 12.44
CA GLU A 126 -17.58 -17.57 13.59
C GLU A 126 -16.36 -16.67 13.35
N SER A 127 -15.86 -16.04 14.42
CA SER A 127 -14.63 -15.26 14.35
C SER A 127 -13.47 -16.17 13.91
N PRO A 128 -12.76 -15.84 12.83
CA PRO A 128 -11.64 -16.67 12.38
C PRO A 128 -10.51 -16.68 13.43
N TYR A 129 -10.44 -15.65 14.28
CA TYR A 129 -9.37 -15.42 15.25
C TYR A 129 -9.54 -16.17 16.58
N ARG A 130 -10.58 -17.00 16.74
CA ARG A 130 -10.86 -17.71 17.99
C ARG A 130 -9.67 -18.51 18.53
N ASN A 131 -8.87 -19.09 17.64
CA ASN A 131 -7.71 -19.91 17.97
C ASN A 131 -6.38 -19.14 17.93
N LEU A 132 -6.42 -17.82 17.71
CA LEU A 132 -5.23 -16.99 17.66
C LEU A 132 -4.74 -16.70 19.09
N ASP A 133 -3.49 -17.05 19.38
CA ASP A 133 -2.85 -16.69 20.64
C ASP A 133 -2.48 -15.19 20.62
N LEU A 134 -3.44 -14.37 21.05
CA LEU A 134 -3.32 -12.92 21.10
C LEU A 134 -2.15 -12.43 21.97
N PRO A 135 -1.92 -12.95 23.19
CA PRO A 135 -0.74 -12.59 23.98
C PRO A 135 0.57 -12.81 23.24
N LYS A 136 0.73 -13.93 22.52
CA LYS A 136 1.92 -14.18 21.71
C LYS A 136 2.04 -13.23 20.53
N LEU A 137 0.93 -12.95 19.85
CA LEU A 137 0.91 -11.95 18.77
C LEU A 137 1.37 -10.57 19.23
N ILE A 138 0.84 -10.12 20.38
CA ILE A 138 1.21 -8.83 20.96
C ILE A 138 2.68 -8.82 21.39
N SER A 139 3.15 -9.92 21.99
CA SER A 139 4.56 -10.08 22.38
C SER A 139 5.50 -10.12 21.17
N PHE A 140 5.08 -10.73 20.06
CA PHE A 140 5.83 -10.73 18.81
C PHE A 140 6.01 -9.29 18.32
N VAL A 141 4.91 -8.54 18.18
CA VAL A 141 4.96 -7.16 17.69
C VAL A 141 5.81 -6.27 18.60
N SER A 142 5.68 -6.39 19.94
CA SER A 142 6.49 -5.60 20.86
C SER A 142 7.97 -5.91 20.75
N SER A 143 8.33 -7.19 20.56
CA SER A 143 9.73 -7.63 20.40
C SER A 143 10.39 -7.15 19.10
N CYS A 144 9.60 -6.71 18.12
CA CYS A 144 10.10 -6.09 16.89
C CYS A 144 10.46 -4.60 17.05
N GLN A 145 10.06 -3.94 18.15
CA GLN A 145 10.38 -2.53 18.36
C GLN A 145 11.87 -2.32 18.66
N ARG A 146 12.46 -1.28 18.06
CA ARG A 146 13.86 -0.88 18.24
C ARG A 146 13.99 0.26 19.26
N PRO A 147 15.18 0.45 19.87
CA PRO A 147 15.40 1.53 20.84
C PRO A 147 15.12 2.94 20.32
N ASN A 148 15.30 3.17 19.02
CA ASN A 148 15.00 4.46 18.39
C ASN A 148 13.51 4.66 18.05
N GLY A 149 12.64 3.66 18.29
CA GLY A 149 11.22 3.71 18.00
C GLY A 149 10.79 3.13 16.65
N SER A 150 11.76 2.79 15.78
CA SER A 150 11.49 2.03 14.55
C SER A 150 11.13 0.57 14.87
N PHE A 151 10.78 -0.20 13.84
CA PHE A 151 10.54 -1.63 13.95
C PHE A 151 11.38 -2.38 12.93
N GLY A 152 11.86 -3.56 13.31
CA GLY A 152 12.41 -4.53 12.37
C GLY A 152 11.31 -5.43 11.80
N SER A 153 11.56 -6.03 10.64
CA SER A 153 10.68 -7.04 10.02
C SER A 153 10.30 -8.20 10.94
N PHE A 154 11.27 -8.63 11.75
CA PHE A 154 11.17 -9.66 12.78
C PHE A 154 12.11 -9.30 13.97
N PRO A 155 12.02 -9.97 15.13
CA PRO A 155 12.63 -9.48 16.38
C PRO A 155 14.14 -9.26 16.30
N THR A 156 14.88 -10.10 15.59
CA THR A 156 16.34 -10.01 15.46
C THR A 156 16.82 -9.28 14.19
N SER A 157 15.91 -8.77 13.35
CA SER A 157 16.30 -8.11 12.10
C SER A 157 17.05 -6.77 12.34
N PRO A 158 18.10 -6.43 11.58
CA PRO A 158 18.73 -5.12 11.69
C PRO A 158 17.89 -3.96 11.11
N ASP A 159 16.76 -4.26 10.46
CA ASP A 159 15.95 -3.28 9.74
C ASP A 159 15.43 -2.14 10.63
N GLN A 160 15.38 -0.94 10.04
CA GLN A 160 14.79 0.26 10.63
C GLN A 160 14.00 0.98 9.54
N ASP A 161 12.70 0.71 9.48
CA ASP A 161 11.88 1.08 8.33
C ASP A 161 10.46 1.47 8.74
N VAL A 162 9.96 2.57 8.19
CA VAL A 162 8.57 3.04 8.43
C VAL A 162 7.50 2.04 7.97
N ARG A 163 7.79 1.16 7.01
CA ARG A 163 6.87 0.10 6.56
C ARG A 163 6.57 -0.90 7.69
N PHE A 164 7.58 -1.24 8.48
CA PHE A 164 7.43 -2.13 9.62
C PHE A 164 6.76 -1.43 10.80
N VAL A 165 6.98 -0.12 10.96
CA VAL A 165 6.21 0.69 11.92
C VAL A 165 4.72 0.63 11.57
N TYR A 166 4.37 0.85 10.30
CA TYR A 166 2.98 0.76 9.83
C TYR A 166 2.38 -0.63 10.09
N CYS A 167 3.07 -1.70 9.69
CA CYS A 167 2.57 -3.06 9.92
C CYS A 167 2.35 -3.34 11.41
N ALA A 168 3.30 -2.99 12.28
CA ALA A 168 3.19 -3.17 13.72
C ALA A 168 2.00 -2.40 14.33
N VAL A 169 1.89 -1.11 14.02
CA VAL A 169 0.80 -0.25 14.52
C VAL A 169 -0.55 -0.71 13.99
N ALA A 170 -0.63 -1.09 12.71
CA ALA A 170 -1.84 -1.64 12.11
C ALA A 170 -2.27 -2.94 12.79
N ILE A 171 -1.34 -3.87 13.06
CA ILE A 171 -1.63 -5.11 13.81
C ILE A 171 -2.21 -4.80 15.19
N LEU A 172 -1.55 -3.93 15.96
CA LEU A 172 -2.01 -3.58 17.32
C LEU A 172 -3.39 -2.89 17.30
N SER A 173 -3.63 -2.02 16.31
CA SER A 173 -4.92 -1.37 16.11
C SER A 173 -6.01 -2.38 15.71
N MET A 174 -5.68 -3.32 14.83
CA MET A 174 -6.58 -4.39 14.35
C MET A 174 -7.06 -5.26 15.51
N VAL A 175 -6.15 -5.71 16.38
CA VAL A 175 -6.50 -6.59 17.52
C VAL A 175 -7.06 -5.84 18.72
N GLY A 176 -7.20 -4.52 18.65
CA GLY A 176 -7.74 -3.70 19.74
C GLY A 176 -6.86 -3.64 20.99
N ALA A 177 -5.54 -3.83 20.85
CA ALA A 177 -4.61 -3.75 21.98
C ALA A 177 -4.45 -2.30 22.47
N ASP A 178 -4.23 -2.12 23.78
CA ASP A 178 -3.76 -0.84 24.31
C ASP A 178 -2.30 -0.60 23.87
N ILE A 179 -2.13 0.07 22.73
CA ILE A 179 -0.84 0.29 22.07
C ILE A 179 0.18 0.92 23.03
N SER A 180 -0.24 1.81 23.92
CA SER A 180 0.66 2.51 24.85
C SER A 180 1.25 1.58 25.92
N SER A 181 0.57 0.46 26.20
CA SER A 181 1.06 -0.58 27.12
C SER A 181 2.02 -1.57 26.45
N VAL A 182 1.97 -1.68 25.11
CA VAL A 182 2.70 -2.69 24.33
C VAL A 182 4.02 -2.15 23.79
N ILE A 183 4.02 -0.91 23.29
CA ILE A 183 5.17 -0.29 22.62
C ILE A 183 5.47 1.10 23.16
N ASN A 184 6.71 1.56 22.99
CA ASN A 184 7.09 2.93 23.28
C ASN A 184 6.58 3.89 22.17
N VAL A 185 5.32 4.34 22.31
CA VAL A 185 4.66 5.22 21.34
C VAL A 185 5.44 6.52 21.12
N ARG A 186 6.00 7.11 22.18
CA ARG A 186 6.77 8.36 22.08
C ARG A 186 8.00 8.19 21.20
N ALA A 187 8.75 7.09 21.36
CA ALA A 187 9.90 6.80 20.52
C ALA A 187 9.46 6.57 19.07
N THR A 188 8.38 5.83 18.84
CA THR A 188 7.85 5.60 17.49
C THR A 188 7.43 6.88 16.79
N VAL A 189 6.69 7.77 17.46
CA VAL A 189 6.33 9.09 16.90
C VAL A 189 7.60 9.90 16.60
N SER A 190 8.59 9.90 17.50
CA SER A 190 9.87 10.58 17.27
C SER A 190 10.61 10.05 16.04
N PHE A 191 10.62 8.72 15.82
CA PHE A 191 11.21 8.11 14.63
C PHE A 191 10.47 8.54 13.36
N LEU A 192 9.15 8.44 13.35
CA LEU A 192 8.31 8.83 12.21
C LEU A 192 8.51 10.30 11.82
N THR A 193 8.50 11.21 12.80
CA THR A 193 8.77 12.64 12.56
C THR A 193 10.19 12.87 12.04
N SER A 194 11.19 12.13 12.50
CA SER A 194 12.58 12.24 12.00
C SER A 194 12.78 11.77 10.55
N CYS A 195 11.82 11.04 9.98
CA CYS A 195 11.84 10.60 8.58
C CYS A 195 11.35 11.69 7.61
N ARG A 196 10.82 12.81 8.11
CA ARG A 196 10.33 13.93 7.30
C ARG A 196 11.46 14.59 6.51
N ARG A 197 11.18 14.97 5.25
CA ARG A 197 12.12 15.68 4.37
C ARG A 197 11.65 17.10 4.08
N TYR A 198 12.61 17.95 3.67
CA TYR A 198 12.36 19.37 3.38
C TYR A 198 11.33 19.60 2.28
N GLU A 199 11.13 18.60 1.41
CA GLU A 199 10.16 18.64 0.32
C GLU A 199 8.72 18.49 0.81
N GLY A 200 8.51 17.90 1.99
CA GLY A 200 7.19 17.65 2.57
C GLY A 200 6.77 16.18 2.63
N GLY A 201 7.47 15.27 1.94
CA GLY A 201 7.26 13.83 2.09
C GLY A 201 8.15 13.19 3.18
N TYR A 202 8.04 11.87 3.33
CA TYR A 202 8.80 11.09 4.31
C TYR A 202 9.62 10.01 3.63
N GLY A 203 10.85 9.80 4.09
CA GLY A 203 11.71 8.71 3.64
C GLY A 203 11.49 7.40 4.41
N GLN A 204 12.11 6.34 3.93
CA GLN A 204 12.04 5.00 4.54
C GLN A 204 12.63 4.96 5.97
N ALA A 205 13.66 5.78 6.20
CA ALA A 205 14.35 6.00 7.46
C ALA A 205 14.87 7.45 7.47
N PRO A 206 15.40 7.95 8.60
CA PRO A 206 15.98 9.29 8.66
C PRO A 206 17.04 9.49 7.58
N TYR A 207 17.07 10.70 7.02
CA TYR A 207 17.99 11.13 5.95
C TYR A 207 17.76 10.51 4.56
N LEU A 208 16.81 9.59 4.38
CA LEU A 208 16.50 9.02 3.07
C LEU A 208 15.50 9.87 2.28
N GLU A 209 15.50 9.73 0.95
CA GLU A 209 14.64 10.45 0.01
C GLU A 209 13.14 10.24 0.31
N ALA A 210 12.33 11.28 0.14
CA ALA A 210 10.89 11.18 0.32
C ALA A 210 10.23 10.33 -0.77
N GLN A 211 9.35 9.40 -0.38
CA GLN A 211 8.65 8.52 -1.31
C GLN A 211 7.15 8.40 -0.95
N GLY A 212 6.28 8.21 -1.94
CA GLY A 212 4.83 8.12 -1.74
C GLY A 212 4.42 6.99 -0.79
N GLY A 213 4.99 5.79 -0.97
CA GLY A 213 4.68 4.63 -0.12
C GLY A 213 5.11 4.79 1.34
N THR A 214 6.30 5.36 1.59
CA THR A 214 6.80 5.64 2.94
C THR A 214 6.04 6.79 3.59
N THR A 215 5.66 7.81 2.82
CA THR A 215 4.78 8.90 3.26
C THR A 215 3.43 8.36 3.72
N TYR A 216 2.82 7.46 2.96
CA TYR A 216 1.62 6.75 3.38
C TYR A 216 1.81 6.00 4.70
N CYS A 217 2.87 5.19 4.80
CA CYS A 217 3.15 4.39 6.01
C CYS A 217 3.27 5.28 7.24
N VAL A 218 3.94 6.44 7.12
CA VAL A 218 4.07 7.41 8.23
C VAL A 218 2.72 8.00 8.62
N LEU A 219 1.98 8.56 7.65
CA LEU A 219 0.71 9.22 7.92
C LEU A 219 -0.34 8.26 8.49
N ALA A 220 -0.45 7.05 7.93
CA ALA A 220 -1.35 6.01 8.42
C ALA A 220 -0.96 5.54 9.83
N SER A 221 0.35 5.39 10.11
CA SER A 221 0.82 5.05 11.47
C SER A 221 0.45 6.13 12.48
N LEU A 222 0.70 7.40 12.15
CA LEU A 222 0.36 8.52 13.04
C LEU A 222 -1.15 8.63 13.27
N ALA A 223 -1.96 8.39 12.24
CA ALA A 223 -3.41 8.35 12.36
C ALA A 223 -3.90 7.21 13.27
N LEU A 224 -3.39 5.99 13.07
CA LEU A 224 -3.73 4.81 13.89
C LEU A 224 -3.25 4.96 15.35
N LEU A 225 -2.16 5.69 15.58
CA LEU A 225 -1.69 6.06 16.92
C LEU A 225 -2.45 7.22 17.55
N ASN A 226 -3.37 7.87 16.83
CA ASN A 226 -4.04 9.09 17.28
C ASN A 226 -3.09 10.28 17.54
N HIS A 227 -1.99 10.36 16.79
CA HIS A 227 -0.94 11.38 16.92
C HIS A 227 -0.80 12.25 15.67
N LEU A 228 -1.62 12.06 14.64
CA LEU A 228 -1.51 12.80 13.38
C LEU A 228 -1.56 14.33 13.56
N GLU A 229 -2.52 14.84 14.35
CA GLU A 229 -2.67 16.28 14.65
C GLU A 229 -1.55 16.82 15.55
N ILE A 230 -0.95 15.96 16.37
CA ILE A 230 0.10 16.35 17.33
C ILE A 230 1.46 16.37 16.65
N ALA A 231 1.69 15.45 15.72
CA ALA A 231 2.98 15.24 15.07
C ALA A 231 3.19 16.10 13.81
N LEU A 232 2.10 16.61 13.21
CA LEU A 232 2.15 17.50 12.05
C LEU A 232 1.40 18.79 12.36
N ASP A 233 2.13 19.89 12.45
CA ASP A 233 1.51 21.20 12.51
C ASP A 233 0.81 21.56 11.19
N GLU A 234 0.06 22.66 11.18
CA GLU A 234 -0.71 23.06 10.00
C GLU A 234 0.18 23.38 8.80
N GLN A 235 1.34 24.00 9.01
CA GLN A 235 2.24 24.34 7.92
C GLN A 235 2.88 23.07 7.33
N GLU A 236 3.27 22.13 8.17
CA GLU A 236 3.81 20.84 7.78
C GLU A 236 2.77 19.98 7.04
N ALA A 237 1.52 19.99 7.51
CA ALA A 237 0.41 19.32 6.84
C ALA A 237 0.19 19.89 5.44
N GLN A 238 0.08 21.22 5.30
CA GLN A 238 -0.08 21.87 3.99
C GLN A 238 1.10 21.62 3.04
N GLN A 239 2.32 21.60 3.57
CA GLN A 239 3.50 21.25 2.76
C GLN A 239 3.45 19.78 2.30
N THR A 240 3.01 18.86 3.16
CA THR A 240 2.84 17.45 2.81
C THR A 240 1.74 17.26 1.76
N ILE A 241 0.63 17.99 1.88
CA ILE A 241 -0.45 18.01 0.88
C ILE A 241 0.11 18.50 -0.46
N ARG A 242 0.81 19.65 -0.48
CA ARG A 242 1.44 20.17 -1.71
C ARG A 242 2.38 19.14 -2.33
N TRP A 243 3.25 18.54 -1.52
CA TRP A 243 4.18 17.51 -2.00
C TRP A 243 3.46 16.31 -2.63
N LEU A 244 2.36 15.84 -2.03
CA LEU A 244 1.56 14.73 -2.56
C LEU A 244 0.80 15.11 -3.84
N VAL A 245 0.25 16.33 -3.91
CA VAL A 245 -0.46 16.83 -5.10
C VAL A 245 0.51 17.00 -6.28
N ASP A 246 1.73 17.50 -6.03
CA ASP A 246 2.79 17.63 -7.03
C ASP A 246 3.31 16.27 -7.54
N ARG A 247 2.86 15.15 -6.98
CA ARG A 247 3.10 13.81 -7.54
C ARG A 247 2.12 13.43 -8.65
N GLN A 248 0.98 14.11 -8.76
CA GLN A 248 0.07 13.88 -9.87
C GLN A 248 0.62 14.56 -11.12
N VAL A 249 1.04 13.77 -12.10
CA VAL A 249 1.63 14.28 -13.34
C VAL A 249 0.96 13.64 -14.55
N GLU A 250 0.90 14.37 -15.66
CA GLU A 250 0.34 13.85 -16.90
C GLU A 250 1.15 12.66 -17.40
N TYR A 251 0.44 11.63 -17.85
CA TYR A 251 1.06 10.50 -18.50
C TYR A 251 1.20 10.81 -19.99
N GLU A 252 2.45 10.97 -20.42
CA GLU A 252 2.81 11.01 -21.82
C GLU A 252 3.24 9.60 -22.24
N PRO A 253 2.58 8.98 -23.24
CA PRO A 253 3.05 7.72 -23.80
C PRO A 253 4.49 7.93 -24.30
N GLN A 254 5.44 7.12 -23.83
CA GLN A 254 6.76 7.11 -24.43
C GLN A 254 6.60 6.55 -25.85
N GLU A 255 6.87 7.37 -26.87
CA GLU A 255 7.04 6.85 -28.23
C GLU A 255 8.20 5.86 -28.17
N SER A 256 7.92 4.60 -28.51
CA SER A 256 8.96 3.58 -28.58
C SER A 256 9.90 3.96 -29.72
N ASP A 257 11.06 4.51 -29.41
CA ASP A 257 12.15 4.56 -30.36
C ASP A 257 12.48 3.10 -30.73
N GLU A 258 12.19 2.73 -31.97
CA GLU A 258 12.53 1.43 -32.57
C GLU A 258 14.05 1.29 -32.79
N GLU A 259 14.90 1.73 -31.86
CA GLU A 259 16.35 1.60 -31.96
C GLU A 259 16.94 1.41 -30.54
N ASP A 260 16.94 0.15 -30.08
CA ASP A 260 18.10 -0.45 -29.41
C ASP A 260 17.82 -1.95 -29.16
N GLN A 261 18.21 -2.78 -30.14
CA GLN A 261 18.51 -4.18 -29.88
C GLN A 261 19.81 -4.23 -29.07
N ASP A 262 19.72 -4.07 -27.75
CA ASP A 262 20.70 -4.65 -26.84
C ASP A 262 20.00 -5.09 -25.56
N GLY A 263 19.98 -6.40 -25.35
CA GLY A 263 19.31 -7.05 -24.25
C GLY A 263 19.90 -6.68 -22.90
N HIS A 264 19.31 -5.68 -22.24
CA HIS A 264 19.40 -5.50 -20.80
C HIS A 264 18.00 -5.60 -20.20
N SER A 265 17.64 -6.81 -19.79
CA SER A 265 16.55 -7.02 -18.85
C SER A 265 16.92 -6.31 -17.55
N SER A 266 16.37 -5.12 -17.31
CA SER A 266 16.34 -4.56 -15.95
C SER A 266 15.33 -5.37 -15.15
N SER A 267 15.83 -6.41 -14.48
CA SER A 267 15.11 -7.13 -13.44
C SER A 267 14.60 -6.13 -12.41
N ALA A 268 13.46 -6.46 -11.80
CA ALA A 268 12.88 -5.79 -10.64
C ALA A 268 13.79 -5.97 -9.40
N GLU A 269 14.97 -5.36 -9.42
CA GLU A 269 15.89 -5.28 -8.29
C GLU A 269 15.88 -3.85 -7.73
N ASP A 270 14.95 -3.60 -6.81
CA ASP A 270 15.16 -2.62 -5.73
C ASP A 270 14.72 -3.24 -4.39
N VAL A 271 15.11 -4.51 -4.22
CA VAL A 271 15.19 -5.21 -2.94
C VAL A 271 16.59 -5.78 -2.86
N GLN A 272 17.51 -5.10 -2.18
CA GLN A 272 18.80 -5.71 -1.80
C GLN A 272 18.85 -6.03 -0.29
N PRO A 273 19.18 -7.27 0.10
CA PRO A 273 19.52 -7.68 1.47
C PRO A 273 20.98 -7.31 1.85
N PRO A 274 21.45 -7.53 3.10
CA PRO A 274 22.47 -6.68 3.73
C PRO A 274 23.94 -7.11 3.52
N ASN A 275 24.81 -6.08 3.42
CA ASN A 275 26.23 -5.98 3.78
C ASN A 275 27.26 -7.01 3.26
N GLN A 276 28.23 -6.51 2.48
CA GLN A 276 29.64 -6.88 2.63
C GLN A 276 30.54 -5.64 2.61
N ILE A 277 31.37 -5.53 3.65
CA ILE A 277 32.43 -4.53 3.83
C ILE A 277 33.60 -4.91 2.91
N ALA A 278 34.06 -3.99 2.07
CA ALA A 278 35.35 -4.12 1.40
C ALA A 278 36.12 -2.79 1.49
N GLN A 279 37.30 -2.87 2.08
CA GLN A 279 38.32 -1.82 2.18
C GLN A 279 38.96 -1.60 0.80
N GLY A 280 39.32 -0.35 0.47
CA GLY A 280 40.21 -0.10 -0.67
C GLY A 280 40.40 1.36 -1.09
N SER A 281 41.43 1.98 -0.51
CA SER A 281 42.42 2.91 -1.11
C SER A 281 41.95 4.23 -1.76
N SER A 282 42.44 5.31 -1.15
CA SER A 282 42.49 6.70 -1.57
C SER A 282 43.32 6.96 -2.84
N SER A 283 42.79 7.78 -3.75
CA SER A 283 43.59 8.64 -4.62
C SER A 283 42.90 10.01 -4.72
N GLU A 284 43.65 11.03 -4.31
CA GLU A 284 43.26 12.44 -4.23
C GLU A 284 43.12 13.06 -5.63
N GLU A 285 42.01 13.74 -5.92
CA GLU A 285 41.93 14.76 -6.97
C GLU A 285 41.33 16.06 -6.40
N SER A 286 42.04 17.15 -6.66
CA SER A 286 41.86 18.51 -6.14
C SER A 286 40.62 19.25 -6.68
N PRO A 287 40.06 20.23 -5.93
CA PRO A 287 38.76 20.83 -6.24
C PRO A 287 38.87 21.97 -7.27
N SER A 288 38.15 21.85 -8.38
CA SER A 288 37.84 22.97 -9.29
C SER A 288 36.66 23.80 -8.76
N GLN A 289 36.84 25.12 -8.70
CA GLN A 289 35.86 26.09 -8.20
C GLN A 289 34.51 26.03 -8.97
N PRO A 290 33.36 26.12 -8.28
CA PRO A 290 32.07 26.21 -8.96
C PRO A 290 31.84 27.61 -9.54
N GLN A 291 31.46 27.66 -10.83
CA GLN A 291 30.97 28.89 -11.48
C GLN A 291 29.60 29.28 -10.91
N PRO A 292 29.30 30.59 -10.75
CA PRO A 292 28.03 31.05 -10.22
C PRO A 292 26.91 30.89 -11.26
N CYS A 293 25.87 30.15 -10.88
CA CYS A 293 24.63 30.04 -11.66
C CYS A 293 23.95 31.41 -11.74
N LEU A 294 23.75 31.92 -12.95
CA LEU A 294 23.00 33.13 -13.23
C LEU A 294 21.56 33.00 -12.70
N ALA A 295 21.22 33.81 -11.70
CA ALA A 295 19.86 33.95 -11.21
C ALA A 295 19.01 34.74 -12.21
N THR A 296 18.21 34.05 -13.02
CA THR A 296 17.07 34.67 -13.70
C THR A 296 15.90 34.75 -12.73
N THR A 297 15.68 35.94 -12.19
CA THR A 297 14.48 36.31 -11.45
C THR A 297 13.27 36.33 -12.39
N HIS A 298 12.55 35.22 -12.48
CA HIS A 298 11.15 35.25 -12.91
C HIS A 298 10.29 35.08 -11.66
N SER A 299 9.45 36.07 -11.38
CA SER A 299 8.37 35.94 -10.40
C SER A 299 7.40 34.89 -10.90
N ALA A 300 7.60 33.63 -10.50
CA ALA A 300 6.63 32.57 -10.72
C ALA A 300 5.40 32.91 -9.87
N GLN A 301 4.34 33.37 -10.52
CA GLN A 301 3.01 33.23 -9.94
C GLN A 301 2.75 31.71 -9.89
N ASP A 302 2.82 31.17 -8.67
CA ASP A 302 2.64 29.76 -8.31
C ASP A 302 1.17 29.37 -8.59
N HIS A 303 0.84 29.19 -9.87
CA HIS A 303 -0.37 28.49 -10.26
C HIS A 303 -0.03 27.01 -10.41
N PRO A 304 -0.77 26.09 -9.75
CA PRO A 304 -0.58 24.66 -10.01
C PRO A 304 -0.72 24.43 -11.52
N PRO A 305 0.12 23.56 -12.13
CA PRO A 305 0.00 23.25 -13.55
C PRO A 305 -1.43 22.83 -13.84
N LYS A 306 -2.13 23.62 -14.67
CA LYS A 306 -3.49 23.30 -15.08
C LYS A 306 -3.40 22.08 -15.99
N LEU A 307 -3.77 20.92 -15.46
CA LEU A 307 -3.95 19.70 -16.25
C LEU A 307 -4.81 20.03 -17.48
N VAL A 308 -4.37 19.57 -18.65
CA VAL A 308 -5.12 19.78 -19.90
C VAL A 308 -6.48 19.08 -19.78
N GLU A 309 -7.57 19.75 -20.17
CA GLU A 309 -8.88 19.10 -20.22
C GLU A 309 -8.80 17.85 -21.11
N ASN A 310 -8.98 16.68 -20.48
CA ASN A 310 -8.91 15.32 -21.03
C ASN A 310 -7.60 14.54 -20.89
N SER A 311 -6.53 15.07 -20.29
CA SER A 311 -5.31 14.27 -20.04
C SER A 311 -5.54 13.11 -19.05
N ALA A 312 -4.77 12.03 -19.21
CA ALA A 312 -4.62 10.99 -18.21
C ALA A 312 -3.43 11.37 -17.32
N ALA A 313 -3.59 11.31 -16.00
CA ALA A 313 -2.54 11.73 -15.06
C ALA A 313 -2.53 10.82 -13.84
N GLY A 314 -1.45 10.05 -13.69
CA GLY A 314 -1.21 9.19 -12.55
C GLY A 314 -0.29 9.85 -11.53
N PHE A 315 0.24 9.05 -10.60
CA PHE A 315 1.17 9.53 -9.58
C PHE A 315 2.56 8.95 -9.77
N GLN A 316 3.59 9.78 -9.62
CA GLN A 316 4.98 9.32 -9.46
C GLN A 316 5.31 9.16 -7.97
N GLY A 317 6.24 8.26 -7.65
CA GLY A 317 6.58 7.98 -6.24
C GLY A 317 7.52 9.00 -5.61
N ARG A 318 8.32 9.67 -6.43
CA ARG A 318 9.40 10.59 -6.05
C ARG A 318 9.50 11.72 -7.07
N ILE A 319 10.14 12.83 -6.71
CA ILE A 319 10.37 13.94 -7.65
C ILE A 319 11.26 13.47 -8.82
N GLY A 320 10.88 13.81 -10.05
CA GLY A 320 11.64 13.46 -11.26
C GLY A 320 11.63 11.98 -11.65
N LYS A 321 10.75 11.15 -11.09
CA LYS A 321 10.56 9.74 -11.49
C LYS A 321 9.29 9.58 -12.33
N VAL A 322 9.23 8.48 -13.07
CA VAL A 322 8.07 8.11 -13.89
C VAL A 322 6.82 7.81 -13.04
N VAL A 323 5.66 7.99 -13.65
CA VAL A 323 4.34 7.63 -13.09
C VAL A 323 4.26 6.14 -12.81
N ASP A 324 3.52 5.70 -11.80
CA ASP A 324 3.33 4.27 -11.52
C ASP A 324 1.91 4.05 -10.97
N ALA A 325 1.20 3.04 -11.49
CA ALA A 325 -0.15 2.70 -11.02
C ALA A 325 -0.24 2.48 -9.51
N CYS A 326 0.81 1.95 -8.85
CA CYS A 326 0.77 1.72 -7.41
C CYS A 326 0.77 3.02 -6.59
N TYR A 327 1.46 4.07 -7.06
CA TYR A 327 1.51 5.35 -6.35
C TYR A 327 0.19 6.09 -6.39
N SER A 328 -0.70 5.76 -7.34
CA SER A 328 -2.08 6.25 -7.27
C SER A 328 -2.74 5.85 -5.94
N PHE A 329 -2.52 4.66 -5.39
CA PHE A 329 -3.02 4.33 -4.05
C PHE A 329 -2.24 5.07 -2.96
N TRP A 330 -0.90 4.96 -2.98
CA TRP A 330 -0.07 5.50 -1.91
C TRP A 330 -0.28 7.00 -1.71
N CYS A 331 -0.42 7.76 -2.79
CA CYS A 331 -0.65 9.19 -2.75
C CYS A 331 -2.11 9.54 -2.43
N THR A 332 -3.11 8.92 -3.06
CA THR A 332 -4.53 9.29 -2.80
C THR A 332 -4.96 8.90 -1.39
N ALA A 333 -4.55 7.73 -0.89
CA ALA A 333 -4.84 7.32 0.48
C ALA A 333 -4.20 8.26 1.51
N SER A 334 -2.96 8.72 1.25
CA SER A 334 -2.30 9.74 2.08
C SER A 334 -3.07 11.06 2.11
N LEU A 335 -3.53 11.53 0.95
CA LEU A 335 -4.35 12.74 0.84
C LEU A 335 -5.69 12.59 1.56
N MET A 336 -6.33 11.41 1.51
CA MET A 336 -7.55 11.16 2.29
C MET A 336 -7.33 11.19 3.79
N ILE A 337 -6.19 10.65 4.28
CA ILE A 337 -5.84 10.68 5.71
C ILE A 337 -5.66 12.13 6.18
N LEU A 338 -4.97 12.96 5.39
CA LEU A 338 -4.79 14.40 5.68
C LEU A 338 -6.10 15.19 5.55
N SER A 339 -6.95 14.84 4.58
CA SER A 339 -8.29 15.44 4.44
C SER A 339 -9.17 15.19 5.68
N ALA A 340 -9.10 13.98 6.23
CA ALA A 340 -9.81 13.63 7.45
C ALA A 340 -9.28 14.41 8.67
N ARG A 341 -7.96 14.64 8.77
CA ARG A 341 -7.34 15.50 9.81
C ARG A 341 -7.96 16.90 9.81
N ASP A 342 -8.11 17.51 8.64
CA ASP A 342 -8.62 18.88 8.51
C ASP A 342 -10.12 18.97 8.86
N ALA A 343 -10.89 17.93 8.52
CA ALA A 343 -12.31 17.84 8.89
C ALA A 343 -12.52 17.47 10.36
N SER A 344 -11.54 16.81 10.98
CA SER A 344 -11.61 16.25 12.32
C SER A 344 -11.16 17.20 13.43
N ALA A 345 -11.07 18.51 13.19
CA ALA A 345 -10.80 19.50 14.25
C ALA A 345 -11.80 19.41 15.44
N ALA A 346 -12.94 18.73 15.27
CA ALA A 346 -13.88 18.38 16.35
C ALA A 346 -13.78 16.93 16.89
N GLN A 347 -13.06 16.02 16.24
CA GLN A 347 -13.08 14.57 16.51
C GLN A 347 -11.68 13.95 16.37
N LYS A 348 -10.94 13.82 17.48
CA LYS A 348 -9.51 13.46 17.52
C LYS A 348 -9.08 12.12 16.88
N VAL A 349 -10.00 11.29 16.36
CA VAL A 349 -9.73 9.91 15.91
C VAL A 349 -10.16 9.73 14.45
N VAL A 350 -9.19 9.46 13.56
CA VAL A 350 -9.47 9.11 12.15
C VAL A 350 -9.91 7.65 12.09
N THR A 351 -11.18 7.40 11.75
CA THR A 351 -11.76 6.05 11.61
C THR A 351 -12.70 6.00 10.39
N PRO A 352 -12.88 4.84 9.74
CA PRO A 352 -14.01 4.65 8.83
C PRO A 352 -15.34 4.77 9.60
N PRO A 353 -16.39 5.43 9.06
CA PRO A 353 -16.51 6.08 7.74
C PRO A 353 -16.22 7.60 7.79
N SER A 354 -15.54 8.11 8.82
CA SER A 354 -15.23 9.53 9.05
C SER A 354 -14.28 10.16 8.00
N TYR A 355 -14.08 9.50 6.86
CA TYR A 355 -13.38 10.05 5.70
C TYR A 355 -14.32 10.98 4.93
N GLY A 356 -14.29 12.25 5.31
CA GLY A 356 -14.92 13.35 4.59
C GLY A 356 -14.09 14.60 4.81
N GLY A 357 -13.76 15.33 3.76
CA GLY A 357 -12.92 16.53 3.85
C GLY A 357 -12.74 17.19 2.49
N GLN A 358 -11.64 17.89 2.22
CA GLN A 358 -11.36 18.41 0.88
C GLN A 358 -10.70 17.33 -0.01
N VAL A 359 -11.06 17.25 -1.29
CA VAL A 359 -10.30 16.46 -2.27
C VAL A 359 -9.21 17.35 -2.86
N TYR A 360 -7.95 16.97 -2.68
CA TYR A 360 -6.79 17.78 -3.07
C TYR A 360 -6.22 17.45 -4.46
N TYR A 361 -6.64 16.36 -5.09
CA TYR A 361 -6.11 15.88 -6.38
C TYR A 361 -7.21 15.73 -7.43
N ASN A 362 -6.83 15.58 -8.70
CA ASN A 362 -7.79 15.40 -9.78
C ASN A 362 -8.14 13.92 -9.99
N ALA A 363 -9.29 13.49 -9.46
CA ALA A 363 -9.72 12.09 -9.53
C ALA A 363 -9.94 11.58 -10.96
N LYS A 364 -10.48 12.42 -11.87
CA LYS A 364 -10.86 11.98 -13.22
C LYS A 364 -9.66 11.58 -14.09
N PRO A 365 -8.57 12.36 -14.19
CA PRO A 365 -7.33 11.96 -14.84
C PRO A 365 -6.65 10.74 -14.20
N ASN A 366 -6.69 10.60 -12.87
CA ASN A 366 -6.15 9.41 -12.18
C ASN A 366 -6.91 8.14 -12.57
N ILE A 367 -8.24 8.21 -12.58
CA ILE A 367 -9.10 7.13 -13.06
C ILE A 367 -8.76 6.76 -14.51
N LYS A 368 -8.62 7.76 -15.40
CA LYS A 368 -8.26 7.50 -16.81
C LYS A 368 -6.92 6.79 -16.94
N PHE A 369 -5.90 7.25 -16.22
CA PHE A 369 -4.57 6.63 -16.22
C PHE A 369 -4.62 5.17 -15.74
N LEU A 370 -5.27 4.91 -14.61
CA LEU A 370 -5.40 3.54 -14.09
C LEU A 370 -6.14 2.62 -15.05
N LEU A 371 -7.18 3.11 -15.72
CA LEU A 371 -7.91 2.34 -16.74
C LEU A 371 -7.08 2.08 -18.01
N GLN A 372 -6.04 2.86 -18.29
CA GLN A 372 -5.06 2.56 -19.34
C GLN A 372 -4.06 1.49 -18.91
N CYS A 373 -3.75 1.36 -17.62
CA CYS A 373 -2.89 0.29 -17.08
C CYS A 373 -3.58 -1.07 -16.99
N GLN A 374 -4.84 -1.20 -17.41
CA GLN A 374 -5.59 -2.44 -17.32
C GLN A 374 -5.25 -3.38 -18.48
N SER A 375 -5.14 -4.69 -18.23
CA SER A 375 -4.97 -5.66 -19.32
C SER A 375 -6.31 -6.16 -19.87
N ASN A 376 -6.62 -5.83 -21.11
CA ASN A 376 -7.81 -6.34 -21.82
C ASN A 376 -7.72 -7.84 -22.12
N GLN A 377 -6.50 -8.39 -22.26
CA GLN A 377 -6.27 -9.80 -22.57
C GLN A 377 -6.38 -10.69 -21.34
N TRP A 378 -5.74 -10.28 -20.23
CA TRP A 378 -5.55 -11.15 -19.07
C TRP A 378 -6.44 -10.78 -17.88
N GLY A 379 -6.99 -9.56 -17.86
CA GLY A 379 -7.39 -8.91 -16.61
C GLY A 379 -6.16 -8.52 -15.78
N GLY A 380 -6.41 -7.93 -14.60
CA GLY A 380 -5.37 -7.29 -13.79
C GLY A 380 -4.92 -5.91 -14.32
N PHE A 381 -4.03 -5.27 -13.55
CA PHE A 381 -3.38 -4.00 -13.86
C PHE A 381 -1.86 -4.15 -13.77
N SER A 382 -1.17 -3.43 -14.65
CA SER A 382 0.28 -3.31 -14.70
C SER A 382 0.76 -1.99 -14.10
N ARG A 383 2.08 -1.84 -14.03
CA ARG A 383 2.76 -0.63 -13.56
C ARG A 383 2.47 0.59 -14.46
N PHE A 384 2.56 0.39 -15.77
CA PHE A 384 2.26 1.36 -16.82
C PHE A 384 1.29 0.75 -17.87
N PRO A 385 0.67 1.57 -18.73
CA PRO A 385 -0.06 1.06 -19.89
C PRO A 385 0.77 0.10 -20.74
N ASP A 386 0.10 -0.89 -21.35
CA ASP A 386 0.67 -1.89 -22.27
C ASP A 386 1.72 -2.86 -21.69
N GLU A 387 1.92 -2.88 -20.37
CA GLU A 387 2.77 -3.88 -19.68
C GLU A 387 2.01 -5.11 -19.16
N HIS A 388 2.75 -6.12 -18.70
CA HIS A 388 2.17 -7.31 -18.08
C HIS A 388 1.59 -6.97 -16.68
N PRO A 389 0.32 -7.32 -16.39
CA PRO A 389 -0.25 -7.13 -15.06
C PRO A 389 0.37 -8.07 -14.02
N ASP A 390 0.39 -7.62 -12.77
CA ASP A 390 0.75 -8.40 -11.58
C ASP A 390 -0.25 -8.17 -10.43
N VAL A 391 -0.27 -9.07 -9.43
CA VAL A 391 -1.22 -8.99 -8.31
C VAL A 391 -1.05 -7.72 -7.46
N TYR A 392 0.16 -7.19 -7.32
CA TYR A 392 0.44 -6.00 -6.49
C TYR A 392 -0.15 -4.74 -7.13
N HIS A 393 0.20 -4.46 -8.39
CA HIS A 393 -0.37 -3.32 -9.11
C HIS A 393 -1.88 -3.49 -9.32
N THR A 394 -2.35 -4.71 -9.57
CA THR A 394 -3.81 -4.99 -9.64
C THR A 394 -4.53 -4.58 -8.36
N TYR A 395 -4.00 -4.96 -7.18
CA TYR A 395 -4.62 -4.63 -5.91
C TYR A 395 -4.63 -3.13 -5.65
N LEU A 396 -3.48 -2.47 -5.79
CA LEU A 396 -3.34 -1.06 -5.49
C LEU A 396 -4.05 -0.15 -6.49
N ALA A 397 -4.07 -0.51 -7.78
CA ALA A 397 -4.88 0.18 -8.78
C ALA A 397 -6.37 0.10 -8.43
N LEU A 398 -6.87 -1.09 -8.06
CA LEU A 398 -8.27 -1.26 -7.64
C LEU A 398 -8.61 -0.49 -6.37
N ALA A 399 -7.71 -0.47 -5.38
CA ALA A 399 -7.85 0.31 -4.16
C ALA A 399 -7.91 1.81 -4.46
N SER A 400 -7.01 2.33 -5.31
CA SER A 400 -7.02 3.73 -5.73
C SER A 400 -8.25 4.09 -6.55
N LEU A 401 -8.69 3.22 -7.46
CA LEU A 401 -9.94 3.39 -8.19
C LEU A 401 -11.12 3.53 -7.20
N SER A 402 -11.27 2.60 -6.26
CA SER A 402 -12.33 2.67 -5.23
C SER A 402 -12.34 4.02 -4.49
N ILE A 403 -11.16 4.50 -4.06
CA ILE A 403 -10.99 5.81 -3.43
C ILE A 403 -11.39 6.96 -4.37
N SER A 404 -10.80 7.03 -5.56
CA SER A 404 -11.01 8.13 -6.52
C SER A 404 -12.45 8.23 -7.01
N TYR A 405 -13.16 7.11 -7.14
CA TYR A 405 -14.58 7.13 -7.46
C TYR A 405 -15.44 7.65 -6.31
N GLY A 406 -15.14 7.25 -5.07
CA GLY A 406 -15.82 7.76 -3.88
C GLY A 406 -15.68 9.27 -3.75
N ASP A 407 -14.47 9.79 -3.92
CA ASP A 407 -14.17 11.22 -3.94
C ASP A 407 -14.93 11.92 -5.07
N PHE A 408 -14.82 11.44 -6.31
CA PHE A 408 -15.52 12.07 -7.44
C PHE A 408 -17.03 12.17 -7.20
N LYS A 409 -17.68 11.08 -6.73
CA LYS A 409 -19.12 11.05 -6.47
C LYS A 409 -19.55 12.04 -5.38
N LYS A 410 -18.73 12.24 -4.35
CA LYS A 410 -19.03 13.15 -3.23
C LYS A 410 -18.96 14.63 -3.64
N TYR A 411 -18.00 15.01 -4.51
CA TYR A 411 -17.71 16.42 -4.80
C TYR A 411 -18.14 16.90 -6.21
N SER A 412 -18.45 16.00 -7.13
CA SER A 412 -18.97 16.33 -8.47
C SER A 412 -20.50 16.28 -8.54
N LEU A 413 -21.19 16.99 -7.64
CA LEU A 413 -22.66 17.11 -7.66
C LEU A 413 -23.24 17.78 -8.94
N ASN A 414 -22.41 18.34 -9.83
CA ASN A 414 -22.86 19.11 -11.01
C ASN A 414 -21.96 18.98 -12.25
N GLN A 415 -21.13 17.93 -12.38
CA GLN A 415 -20.37 17.69 -13.62
C GLN A 415 -20.73 16.32 -14.17
N ASP A 416 -21.30 16.31 -15.38
CA ASP A 416 -21.68 15.11 -16.09
C ASP A 416 -20.47 14.19 -16.23
N LEU A 417 -20.55 13.07 -15.53
CA LEU A 417 -19.71 11.93 -15.78
C LEU A 417 -19.98 11.48 -17.22
N ASP A 418 -18.93 11.15 -17.95
CA ASP A 418 -19.09 10.32 -19.14
C ASP A 418 -19.74 9.01 -18.66
N SER A 419 -20.96 8.72 -19.12
CA SER A 419 -21.82 7.64 -18.60
C SER A 419 -21.12 6.27 -18.46
N ASN A 420 -20.06 6.06 -19.24
CA ASN A 420 -19.20 4.88 -19.24
C ASN A 420 -18.33 4.74 -17.97
N ILE A 421 -17.85 5.85 -17.40
CA ILE A 421 -17.01 5.85 -16.19
C ILE A 421 -17.87 5.57 -14.94
N THR A 422 -19.13 5.99 -14.90
CA THR A 422 -20.05 5.77 -13.76
C THR A 422 -20.57 4.33 -13.69
N ALA A 423 -20.89 3.73 -14.85
CA ALA A 423 -21.48 2.40 -14.91
C ALA A 423 -20.49 1.29 -14.49
N ALA A 424 -19.20 1.51 -14.71
CA ALA A 424 -18.17 0.50 -14.48
C ALA A 424 -17.81 0.32 -12.98
N THR A 425 -18.09 1.33 -12.14
CA THR A 425 -17.38 1.48 -10.86
C THR A 425 -18.28 1.68 -9.64
N ASN A 426 -19.60 1.80 -9.85
CA ASN A 426 -20.62 1.54 -8.83
C ASN A 426 -20.54 0.10 -8.24
N VAL A 427 -19.67 -0.75 -8.78
CA VAL A 427 -19.46 -2.14 -8.37
C VAL A 427 -18.30 -2.28 -7.37
N LEU A 428 -17.44 -1.27 -7.22
CA LEU A 428 -16.28 -1.35 -6.32
C LEU A 428 -16.70 -1.07 -4.87
N SER A 429 -16.22 -1.90 -3.95
CA SER A 429 -16.44 -1.70 -2.51
C SER A 429 -15.64 -0.50 -1.99
N GLU A 430 -16.25 0.32 -1.13
CA GLU A 430 -15.55 1.42 -0.46
C GLU A 430 -14.33 0.90 0.31
N HIS A 431 -13.23 1.65 0.23
CA HIS A 431 -11.93 1.22 0.72
C HIS A 431 -11.51 1.99 1.99
N ASP A 432 -10.96 1.27 2.96
CA ASP A 432 -10.37 1.84 4.17
C ASP A 432 -8.91 2.25 3.87
N PRO A 433 -8.59 3.56 3.80
CA PRO A 433 -7.25 4.02 3.50
C PRO A 433 -6.26 3.75 4.64
N LEU A 434 -6.69 3.52 5.89
CA LEU A 434 -5.75 3.26 7.01
C LEU A 434 -5.27 1.81 7.02
N LEU A 435 -6.18 0.86 6.81
CA LEU A 435 -5.84 -0.56 6.82
C LEU A 435 -5.62 -1.15 5.42
N ASN A 436 -5.84 -0.36 4.36
CA ASN A 436 -5.75 -0.78 2.97
C ASN A 436 -6.56 -2.07 2.70
N VAL A 437 -7.86 -2.02 2.97
CA VAL A 437 -8.80 -3.14 2.79
C VAL A 437 -10.23 -2.58 2.60
N PRO A 438 -11.19 -3.29 1.97
CA PRO A 438 -12.58 -2.82 1.96
C PRO A 438 -13.12 -2.50 3.37
N ILE A 439 -13.90 -1.42 3.51
CA ILE A 439 -14.41 -0.93 4.81
C ILE A 439 -15.19 -2.02 5.57
N GLN A 440 -15.94 -2.86 4.85
CA GLN A 440 -16.69 -3.96 5.46
C GLN A 440 -15.76 -4.95 6.20
N ALA A 441 -14.57 -5.20 5.65
CA ALA A 441 -13.59 -6.08 6.26
C ALA A 441 -12.92 -5.45 7.48
N SER A 442 -12.59 -4.16 7.44
CA SER A 442 -12.03 -3.49 8.62
C SER A 442 -13.04 -3.38 9.77
N GLN A 443 -14.32 -3.14 9.45
CA GLN A 443 -15.41 -3.17 10.43
C GLN A 443 -15.63 -4.57 11.01
N TRP A 444 -15.65 -5.60 10.17
CA TRP A 444 -15.77 -6.99 10.60
C TRP A 444 -14.62 -7.40 11.51
N LEU A 445 -13.39 -7.10 11.10
CA LEU A 445 -12.19 -7.38 11.89
C LEU A 445 -12.29 -6.77 13.29
N ARG A 446 -12.63 -5.48 13.40
CA ARG A 446 -12.78 -4.80 14.70
C ARG A 446 -13.88 -5.45 15.55
N LYS A 447 -14.99 -5.87 14.93
CA LYS A 447 -16.07 -6.59 15.61
C LYS A 447 -15.60 -7.93 16.18
N CYS A 448 -14.74 -8.66 15.47
CA CYS A 448 -14.20 -9.94 15.93
C CYS A 448 -13.30 -9.83 17.17
N PHE A 449 -12.66 -8.68 17.40
CA PHE A 449 -11.79 -8.44 18.56
C PHE A 449 -12.45 -7.63 19.68
N ALA A 450 -13.64 -7.06 19.42
CA ALA A 450 -14.42 -6.35 20.42
C ALA A 450 -15.25 -7.27 21.34
N SER A 451 -15.35 -8.57 21.00
CA SER A 451 -16.20 -9.57 21.65
C SER A 451 -15.53 -10.34 22.78
#